data_AF-A5D2D6-F1
#
_entry.id   AF-A5D2D6-F1
#
_cell.length_a   1.000
_cell.length_b   1.000
_cell.length_c   1.000
_cell.angle_alpha   90.00
_cell.angle_beta   90.00
_cell.angle_gamma   90.00
#
_symmetry.space_group_name_H-M   'P 1'
#
loop_
_entity.id
_entity.type
_entity.pdbx_description
1 polymer ?
#
loop_
_entity_poly.entity_id
_entity_poly.type
_entity_poly.pdbx_seq_one_letter_code
_entity_poly.pdbx_strand_id
1 'polypeptide(L)'
;MSGKHQRNTEGMKKHARRKSEETVKKVDEAIQRLIKAGEKINFNSVSLEARVSKSYLYTHQEIKERIENLRKQQEAVPSPKHIKREMTDASKDIIIAAKNKRIKELEAENKRLKEELKILQGKLYESLE
;
A
#
# COMPACT_ATOMS: atom_id res chain seq x y z
N MET A 1 -60.20 -20.66 -1.54
CA MET A 1 -59.56 -21.12 -2.79
C MET A 1 -58.27 -20.34 -2.99
N SER A 2 -57.12 -20.91 -2.63
CA SER A 2 -55.82 -20.21 -2.67
C SER A 2 -55.28 -20.23 -4.10
N GLY A 3 -55.23 -19.06 -4.74
CA GLY A 3 -54.74 -18.91 -6.11
C GLY A 3 -53.24 -19.21 -6.20
N LYS A 4 -52.88 -20.31 -6.87
CA LYS A 4 -51.49 -20.63 -7.22
C LYS A 4 -50.97 -19.61 -8.24
N HIS A 5 -50.33 -18.55 -7.77
CA HIS A 5 -49.60 -17.63 -8.64
C HIS A 5 -48.29 -18.30 -9.08
N GLN A 6 -48.25 -18.90 -10.28
CA GLN A 6 -46.99 -19.35 -10.89
C GLN A 6 -46.14 -18.12 -11.19
N ARG A 7 -45.10 -17.90 -10.39
CA ARG A 7 -44.11 -16.85 -10.65
C ARG A 7 -43.27 -17.27 -11.85
N ASN A 8 -43.42 -16.57 -12.97
CA ASN A 8 -42.57 -16.74 -14.14
C ASN A 8 -41.14 -16.26 -13.81
N THR A 9 -40.32 -17.17 -13.28
CA THR A 9 -38.96 -16.88 -12.79
C THR A 9 -37.88 -17.11 -13.84
N GLU A 10 -38.22 -17.70 -14.99
CA GLU A 10 -37.26 -18.06 -16.04
C GLU A 10 -36.69 -16.82 -16.75
N GLY A 11 -37.52 -15.81 -17.01
CA GLY A 11 -37.05 -14.53 -17.56
C GLY A 11 -36.05 -13.82 -16.64
N MET A 12 -36.34 -13.78 -15.33
CA MET A 12 -35.45 -13.17 -14.32
C MET A 12 -34.11 -13.92 -14.21
N LYS A 13 -34.13 -15.26 -14.21
CA LYS A 13 -32.90 -16.08 -14.19
C LYS A 13 -32.05 -15.84 -15.44
N LYS A 14 -32.67 -15.75 -16.62
CA LYS A 14 -31.96 -15.50 -17.90
C LYS A 14 -31.29 -14.13 -17.91
N HIS A 15 -31.98 -13.09 -17.45
CA HIS A 15 -31.40 -11.75 -17.32
C HIS A 15 -30.26 -11.70 -16.31
N ALA A 16 -30.39 -12.38 -15.18
CA ALA A 16 -29.33 -12.46 -14.16
C ALA A 16 -28.07 -13.15 -14.69
N ARG A 17 -28.22 -14.25 -15.43
CA ARG A 17 -27.08 -14.95 -16.07
C ARG A 17 -26.35 -14.07 -17.07
N ARG A 18 -27.08 -13.44 -18.00
CA ARG A 18 -26.49 -12.55 -19.00
C ARG A 18 -25.72 -11.40 -18.36
N LYS A 19 -26.30 -10.78 -17.32
CA LYS A 19 -25.65 -9.71 -16.56
C LYS A 19 -24.39 -10.18 -15.84
N SER A 20 -24.38 -11.41 -15.33
CA SER A 20 -23.19 -12.01 -14.71
C SER A 20 -22.06 -12.18 -15.73
N GLU A 21 -22.36 -12.78 -16.89
CA GLU A 21 -21.39 -12.99 -17.98
C GLU A 21 -20.81 -11.68 -18.51
N GLU A 22 -21.65 -10.66 -18.69
CA GLU A 22 -21.20 -9.32 -19.07
C GLU A 22 -20.27 -8.70 -18.01
N THR A 23 -20.49 -8.99 -16.72
CA THR A 23 -19.66 -8.46 -15.63
C THR A 23 -18.31 -9.15 -15.57
N VAL A 24 -18.25 -10.47 -15.81
CA VAL A 24 -16.98 -11.21 -15.92
C VAL A 24 -16.12 -10.63 -17.04
N LYS A 25 -16.71 -10.39 -18.23
CA LYS A 25 -15.98 -9.78 -19.36
C LYS A 25 -15.42 -8.40 -19.01
N LYS A 26 -16.19 -7.56 -18.32
CA LYS A 26 -15.73 -6.24 -17.86
C LYS A 26 -14.53 -6.32 -16.91
N VAL A 27 -14.55 -7.29 -16.00
CA VAL A 27 -13.42 -7.52 -15.09
C VAL A 27 -12.17 -7.93 -15.86
N ASP A 28 -12.33 -8.80 -16.85
CA ASP A 28 -11.22 -9.24 -17.70
C ASP A 28 -10.61 -8.10 -18.52
N GLU A 29 -11.45 -7.29 -19.16
CA GLU A 29 -11.01 -6.10 -19.90
C GLU A 29 -10.33 -5.07 -19.00
N ALA A 30 -10.81 -4.91 -17.76
CA ALA A 30 -10.19 -4.03 -16.77
C ALA A 30 -8.79 -4.53 -16.38
N ILE A 31 -8.66 -5.83 -16.11
CA ILE A 31 -7.36 -6.46 -15.83
C ILE A 31 -6.40 -6.25 -17.02
N GLN A 32 -6.85 -6.48 -18.25
CA GLN A 32 -6.01 -6.25 -19.44
C GLN A 32 -5.57 -4.80 -19.59
N ARG A 33 -6.46 -3.84 -19.31
CA ARG A 33 -6.12 -2.40 -19.32
C ARG A 33 -5.06 -2.06 -18.27
N LEU A 34 -5.21 -2.58 -17.05
CA LEU A 34 -4.22 -2.38 -15.98
C LEU A 34 -2.86 -2.97 -16.33
N ILE A 35 -2.82 -4.17 -16.94
CA ILE A 35 -1.59 -4.79 -17.43
C ILE A 35 -0.92 -3.89 -18.50
N LYS A 36 -1.68 -3.44 -19.51
CA LYS A 36 -1.16 -2.58 -20.59
C LYS A 36 -0.66 -1.23 -20.08
N ALA A 37 -1.33 -0.67 -19.07
CA ALA A 37 -0.91 0.58 -18.44
C ALA A 37 0.28 0.42 -17.48
N GLY A 38 0.68 -0.81 -17.14
CA GLY A 38 1.72 -1.08 -16.14
C GLY A 38 1.29 -0.70 -14.72
N GLU A 39 -0.02 -0.62 -14.48
CA GLU A 39 -0.60 -0.26 -13.19
C GLU A 39 -0.64 -1.44 -12.23
N LYS A 40 -0.88 -1.17 -10.95
CA LYS A 40 -0.98 -2.24 -9.94
C LYS A 40 -2.25 -3.06 -10.14
N ILE A 41 -2.12 -4.38 -10.12
CA ILE A 41 -3.26 -5.31 -10.19
C ILE A 41 -3.60 -5.76 -8.77
N ASN A 42 -4.68 -5.21 -8.21
CA ASN A 42 -5.23 -5.61 -6.92
C ASN A 42 -6.77 -5.42 -6.91
N PHE A 43 -7.44 -5.93 -5.89
CA PHE A 43 -8.91 -5.83 -5.79
C PHE A 43 -9.44 -4.40 -5.84
N ASN A 44 -8.67 -3.41 -5.36
CA ASN A 44 -9.09 -2.01 -5.43
C ASN A 44 -8.99 -1.45 -6.86
N SER A 45 -7.84 -1.63 -7.52
CA SER A 45 -7.65 -1.13 -8.89
C SER A 45 -8.60 -1.82 -9.87
N VAL A 46 -8.80 -3.14 -9.75
CA VAL A 46 -9.73 -3.89 -10.59
C VAL A 46 -11.18 -3.48 -10.33
N SER A 47 -11.58 -3.27 -9.07
CA SER A 47 -12.94 -2.80 -8.71
C SER A 47 -13.24 -1.43 -9.32
N LEU A 48 -12.29 -0.50 -9.25
CA LEU A 48 -12.43 0.85 -9.82
C LEU A 48 -12.49 0.81 -11.36
N GLU A 49 -11.58 0.06 -11.99
CA GLU A 49 -11.48 -0.01 -13.46
C GLU A 49 -12.67 -0.76 -14.09
N ALA A 50 -13.09 -1.87 -13.49
CA ALA A 50 -14.22 -2.67 -13.97
C ALA A 50 -15.59 -2.11 -13.54
N ARG A 51 -15.61 -1.12 -12.63
CA ARG A 51 -16.82 -0.56 -12.00
C ARG A 51 -17.70 -1.62 -11.34
N VAL A 52 -17.07 -2.56 -10.64
CA VAL A 52 -17.74 -3.61 -9.87
C VAL A 52 -17.42 -3.47 -8.40
N SER A 53 -18.29 -3.97 -7.52
CA SER A 53 -17.99 -3.96 -6.08
C SER A 53 -16.87 -4.93 -5.75
N LYS A 54 -16.08 -4.62 -4.71
CA LYS A 54 -15.07 -5.55 -4.17
C LYS A 54 -15.71 -6.86 -3.72
N SER A 55 -16.90 -6.78 -3.13
CA SER A 55 -17.66 -7.97 -2.72
C SER A 55 -17.91 -8.91 -3.90
N TYR A 56 -18.29 -8.39 -5.07
CA TYR A 56 -18.45 -9.21 -6.27
C TYR A 56 -17.17 -9.96 -6.64
N LEU A 57 -16.01 -9.28 -6.60
CA LEU A 57 -14.70 -9.89 -6.89
C LEU A 57 -14.34 -10.99 -5.88
N TYR A 58 -14.71 -10.83 -4.61
CA TYR A 58 -14.49 -11.84 -3.57
C TYR A 58 -15.44 -13.03 -3.66
N THR A 59 -16.68 -12.81 -4.11
CA THR A 59 -17.69 -13.87 -4.26
C THR A 59 -17.39 -14.81 -5.44
N HIS A 60 -16.69 -14.33 -6.47
CA HIS A 60 -16.34 -15.11 -7.65
C HIS A 60 -14.90 -15.63 -7.53
N GLN A 61 -14.78 -16.88 -7.08
CA GLN A 61 -13.49 -17.51 -6.75
C GLN A 61 -12.48 -17.47 -7.91
N GLU A 62 -12.91 -17.74 -9.14
CA GLU A 62 -12.04 -17.70 -10.33
C GLU A 62 -11.43 -16.30 -10.56
N ILE A 63 -12.24 -15.26 -10.38
CA ILE A 63 -11.79 -13.86 -10.50
C ILE A 63 -10.81 -13.52 -9.38
N LYS A 64 -11.13 -13.93 -8.16
CA LYS A 64 -10.27 -13.74 -6.97
C LYS A 64 -8.89 -14.35 -7.19
N GLU A 65 -8.85 -15.63 -7.57
CA GLU A 65 -7.60 -16.36 -7.81
C GLU A 65 -6.78 -15.73 -8.93
N ARG A 66 -7.43 -15.30 -10.01
CA ARG A 66 -6.76 -14.60 -11.12
C ARG A 66 -6.11 -13.30 -10.66
N ILE A 67 -6.82 -12.47 -9.89
CA ILE A 67 -6.28 -11.21 -9.36
C ILE A 67 -5.11 -11.47 -8.41
N GLU A 68 -5.22 -12.46 -7.53
CA GLU A 68 -4.14 -12.82 -6.60
C GLU A 68 -2.90 -13.34 -7.33
N ASN A 69 -3.07 -14.20 -8.34
CA ASN A 69 -1.98 -14.73 -9.14
C ASN A 69 -1.26 -13.63 -9.93
N LEU A 70 -2.01 -12.74 -10.58
CA LEU A 70 -1.44 -11.60 -11.30
C LEU A 70 -0.71 -10.64 -10.36
N ARG A 71 -1.24 -10.41 -9.15
CA ARG A 71 -0.56 -9.60 -8.14
C ARG A 71 0.76 -10.22 -7.70
N LYS A 72 0.78 -11.52 -7.40
CA LYS A 72 2.00 -12.25 -7.04
C LYS A 72 3.02 -12.22 -8.17
N GLN A 73 2.58 -12.39 -9.42
CA GLN A 73 3.46 -12.25 -10.58
C GLN A 73 4.07 -10.85 -10.66
N GLN A 74 3.26 -9.79 -10.47
CA GLN A 74 3.75 -8.41 -10.46
C GLN A 74 4.72 -8.11 -9.31
N GLU A 75 4.58 -8.80 -8.17
CA GLU A 75 5.49 -8.71 -7.01
C GLU A 75 6.77 -9.53 -7.23
N ALA A 76 6.68 -10.68 -7.90
CA ALA A 76 7.80 -11.59 -8.16
C ALA A 76 8.71 -11.13 -9.30
N VAL A 77 8.24 -10.26 -10.20
CA VAL A 77 9.13 -9.59 -11.15
C VAL A 77 9.91 -8.51 -10.39
N PRO A 78 11.25 -8.60 -10.28
CA PRO A 78 12.06 -7.55 -9.68
C PRO A 78 11.98 -6.29 -10.54
N SER A 79 10.97 -5.48 -10.26
CA SER A 79 10.82 -4.15 -10.85
C SER A 79 12.00 -3.29 -10.41
N PRO A 80 12.57 -2.43 -11.27
CA PRO A 80 13.54 -1.42 -10.86
C PRO A 80 13.03 -0.55 -9.70
N LYS A 81 11.71 -0.40 -9.53
CA LYS A 81 11.10 0.29 -8.38
C LYS A 81 11.18 -0.53 -7.08
N HIS A 82 11.17 -1.86 -7.15
CA HIS A 82 11.33 -2.76 -5.99
C HIS A 82 12.80 -2.77 -5.53
N ILE A 83 13.73 -2.92 -6.48
CA ILE A 83 15.18 -2.82 -6.21
C ILE A 83 15.53 -1.43 -5.65
N LYS A 84 15.00 -0.35 -6.24
CA LYS A 84 15.16 1.01 -5.68
C LYS A 84 14.52 1.16 -4.30
N ARG A 85 13.38 0.52 -4.02
CA ARG A 85 12.73 0.58 -2.71
C ARG A 85 13.54 -0.14 -1.63
N GLU A 86 13.98 -1.36 -1.87
CA GLU A 86 14.82 -2.11 -0.93
C GLU A 86 16.17 -1.41 -0.73
N MET A 87 16.80 -0.91 -1.80
CA MET A 87 18.00 -0.06 -1.68
C MET A 87 17.72 1.21 -0.88
N THR A 88 16.57 1.88 -1.07
CA THR A 88 16.24 3.10 -0.31
C THR A 88 15.90 2.81 1.15
N ASP A 89 15.26 1.70 1.50
CA ASP A 89 14.91 1.40 2.88
C ASP A 89 16.15 0.97 3.68
N ALA A 90 17.00 0.10 3.13
CA ALA A 90 18.30 -0.21 3.75
C ALA A 90 19.23 1.02 3.83
N SER A 91 19.24 1.88 2.81
CA SER A 91 20.03 3.14 2.84
C SER A 91 19.47 4.15 3.84
N LYS A 92 18.16 4.21 4.05
CA LYS A 92 17.55 5.09 5.07
C LYS A 92 17.97 4.67 6.46
N ASP A 93 17.96 3.38 6.77
CA ASP A 93 18.37 2.89 8.11
C ASP A 93 19.83 3.22 8.41
N ILE A 94 20.71 3.07 7.43
CA ILE A 94 22.13 3.48 7.54
C ILE A 94 22.25 5.01 7.76
N ILE A 95 21.50 5.81 6.99
CA ILE A 95 21.51 7.27 7.12
C ILE A 95 20.93 7.70 8.47
N ILE A 96 19.86 7.07 8.95
CA ILE A 96 19.24 7.32 10.26
C ILE A 96 20.23 6.97 11.38
N ALA A 97 20.91 5.82 11.31
CA ALA A 97 21.92 5.43 12.27
C ALA A 97 23.09 6.43 12.31
N ALA A 98 23.59 6.85 11.15
CA ALA A 98 24.66 7.85 11.05
C ALA A 98 24.24 9.22 11.61
N LYS A 99 23.02 9.68 11.28
CA LYS A 99 22.46 10.94 11.81
C LYS A 99 22.28 10.87 13.33
N ASN A 100 21.72 9.79 13.85
CA ASN A 100 21.53 9.59 15.30
C ASN A 100 22.86 9.56 16.04
N LYS A 101 23.89 8.93 15.46
CA LYS A 101 25.25 8.97 16.02
C LYS A 101 25.77 10.41 16.11
N ARG A 102 25.65 11.18 15.03
CA ARG A 102 26.11 12.57 14.99
C ARG A 102 25.35 13.47 15.98
N ILE A 103 24.04 13.27 16.13
CA ILE A 103 23.23 13.98 17.11
C ILE A 103 23.76 13.71 18.53
N LYS A 104 23.98 12.44 18.89
CA LYS A 104 24.52 12.09 20.22
C LYS A 104 25.89 12.71 20.50
N GLU A 105 26.78 12.72 19.51
CA GLU A 105 28.09 13.37 19.63
C GLU A 105 27.96 14.87 19.89
N LEU A 106 27.11 15.55 19.11
CA LEU A 106 26.85 16.99 19.26
C LEU A 106 26.19 17.31 20.60
N GLU A 107 25.24 16.49 21.06
CA GLU A 107 24.60 16.66 22.37
C GLU A 107 25.60 16.51 23.52
N ALA A 108 26.50 15.53 23.44
CA ALA A 108 27.56 15.32 24.43
C ALA A 108 28.55 16.49 24.45
N GLU A 109 28.95 16.99 23.28
CA GLU A 109 29.81 18.16 23.15
C GLU A 109 29.14 19.41 23.70
N ASN A 110 27.88 19.66 23.36
CA ASN A 110 27.11 20.80 23.86
C ASN A 110 26.98 20.78 25.38
N LYS A 111 26.78 19.58 25.97
CA LYS A 111 26.75 19.40 27.43
C LYS A 111 28.09 19.76 28.06
N ARG A 112 29.20 19.26 27.53
CA ARG A 112 30.55 19.58 28.04
C ARG A 112 30.85 21.08 28.00
N LEU A 113 30.58 21.72 26.86
CA LEU A 113 30.80 23.16 26.70
C LEU A 113 29.97 23.99 27.68
N LYS A 114 28.72 23.60 27.93
CA LYS A 114 27.88 24.26 28.95
C LYS A 114 28.44 24.12 30.36
N GLU A 115 29.02 22.97 30.68
CA GLU A 115 29.60 22.69 31.99
C GLU A 115 30.90 23.48 32.20
N GLU A 116 31.76 23.56 31.17
CA GLU A 116 32.95 24.41 31.15
C GLU A 116 32.59 25.89 31.32
N LEU A 117 31.57 26.37 30.59
CA LEU A 117 31.09 27.75 30.72
C LEU A 117 30.61 28.05 32.14
N LYS A 118 29.90 27.12 32.78
CA LYS A 118 29.43 27.29 34.16
C LYS A 118 30.60 27.40 35.15
N ILE A 119 31.64 26.58 34.98
CA ILE A 119 32.85 26.63 35.82
C ILE A 119 33.58 27.97 35.62
N LEU A 120 33.76 28.40 34.37
CA LEU A 120 34.42 29.67 34.06
C LEU A 120 33.65 30.87 34.61
N GLN A 121 32.31 30.85 34.51
CA GLN A 121 31.46 31.87 35.12
C GLN A 121 31.64 31.92 36.63
N GLY A 122 31.67 30.77 37.32
CA GLY A 122 31.92 30.71 38.77
C GLY A 122 33.25 31.35 39.16
N LYS A 123 34.33 31.01 38.44
CA LYS A 123 35.67 31.60 38.66
C LYS A 123 35.69 33.11 38.43
N LEU A 124 34.94 33.61 37.46
CA LEU A 124 34.84 35.05 37.18
C LEU A 124 34.18 35.78 38.35
N TYR A 125 33.11 35.22 38.91
CA TYR A 125 32.45 35.78 40.09
C TYR A 125 33.36 35.79 41.32
N GLU A 126 34.09 34.71 41.59
CA GLU A 126 35.07 34.64 42.68
C GLU A 126 36.22 35.66 42.52
N SER A 127 36.57 36.04 41.29
CA SER A 127 37.63 37.04 41.02
C SER A 127 37.17 38.50 41.13
N LEU A 128 35.86 38.73 41.29
CA LEU A 128 35.25 40.05 41.42
C LEU A 128 34.85 40.39 42.87
N GLU A 129 34.97 39.43 43.79
CA GLU A 129 34.91 39.62 45.25
C GLU A 129 36.32 39.89 45.82
#